data_AF-A0A2H6EJD9-F1
#
_entry.id   AF-A0A2H6EJD9-F1
#
_cell.length_a   1.000
_cell.length_b   1.000
_cell.length_c   1.000
_cell.angle_alpha   90.00
_cell.angle_beta   90.00
_cell.angle_gamma   90.00
#
_symmetry.space_group_name_H-M   'P 1'
#
loop_
_entity.id
_entity.type
_entity.pdbx_description
1 polymer ?
#
loop_
_entity_poly.entity_id
_entity_poly.type
_entity_poly.pdbx_seq_one_letter_code
_entity_poly.pdbx_strand_id
1 'polypeptide(L)'
;MERYIGYSFFILIFVLFLSSCNNSKDGSKSPAFEKAAKEVQGKSVIVRKGVIDLVSIDKNNNDKVYECPMDWNVISDDPGNCPLCGMKLKEYSVAGTKANLEKYGFKYK
;
A
#
# COMPACT_ATOMS: atom_id res chain seq x y z
N MET A 1 34.24 -39.11 -32.78
CA MET A 1 34.75 -37.76 -33.13
C MET A 1 33.90 -37.33 -34.31
N GLU A 2 32.87 -36.48 -34.23
CA GLU A 2 32.93 -35.01 -34.15
C GLU A 2 31.52 -34.40 -33.87
N ARG A 3 30.84 -34.71 -32.76
CA ARG A 3 29.49 -34.14 -32.49
C ARG A 3 29.26 -33.59 -31.09
N TYR A 4 30.33 -33.25 -30.38
CA TYR A 4 30.24 -32.73 -29.00
C TYR A 4 30.81 -31.30 -28.81
N ILE A 5 31.16 -30.60 -29.90
CA ILE A 5 31.71 -29.23 -29.84
C ILE A 5 30.61 -28.16 -30.05
N GLY A 6 29.45 -28.53 -30.61
CA GLY A 6 28.33 -27.60 -30.83
C GLY A 6 27.50 -27.29 -29.59
N TYR A 7 27.33 -28.24 -28.67
CA TYR A 7 26.48 -28.06 -27.49
C TYR A 7 27.13 -27.18 -26.41
N SER A 8 28.47 -27.14 -26.35
CA SER A 8 29.20 -26.28 -25.41
C SER A 8 29.16 -24.80 -25.81
N PHE A 9 29.02 -24.48 -27.10
CA PHE A 9 28.92 -23.11 -27.60
C PHE A 9 27.49 -22.57 -27.50
N PHE A 10 26.49 -23.44 -27.64
CA PHE A 10 25.07 -23.07 -27.53
C PHE A 10 24.64 -22.75 -26.09
N ILE A 11 25.25 -23.38 -25.08
CA ILE A 11 25.01 -23.08 -23.67
C ILE A 11 25.58 -21.69 -23.28
N LEU A 12 26.66 -21.24 -23.90
CA LEU A 12 27.26 -19.91 -23.65
C LEU A 12 26.40 -18.74 -24.16
N ILE A 13 25.51 -18.99 -25.13
CA ILE A 13 24.57 -17.96 -25.64
C ILE A 13 23.32 -17.85 -24.75
N PHE A 14 22.90 -18.94 -24.11
CA PHE A 14 21.72 -18.93 -23.22
C PHE A 14 21.99 -18.25 -21.87
N VAL A 15 23.24 -18.25 -21.40
CA VAL A 15 23.65 -17.58 -20.14
C VAL A 15 23.78 -16.06 -20.29
N LEU A 16 23.90 -15.53 -21.51
CA LEU A 16 23.93 -14.08 -21.77
C LEU A 16 22.55 -13.41 -21.80
N PHE A 17 21.45 -14.18 -21.86
CA PHE A 17 20.08 -13.64 -21.89
C PHE A 17 19.37 -13.62 -20.52
N LEU A 18 20.04 -14.05 -19.44
CA LEU A 18 19.52 -13.90 -18.06
C LEU A 18 19.69 -12.49 -17.47
N SER A 19 20.22 -11.53 -18.23
CA SER A 19 20.44 -10.15 -17.74
C SER A 19 19.27 -9.19 -17.98
N SER A 20 18.02 -9.67 -17.94
CA SER A 20 16.87 -8.77 -17.82
C SER A 20 16.47 -8.61 -16.36
N CYS A 21 17.24 -7.80 -15.63
CA CYS A 21 16.72 -7.11 -14.47
C CYS A 21 15.69 -6.08 -14.94
N ASN A 22 14.39 -6.29 -14.67
CA ASN A 22 13.54 -5.26 -14.06
C ASN A 22 12.07 -5.69 -13.90
N ASN A 23 11.64 -5.80 -12.64
CA ASN A 23 10.54 -4.95 -12.17
C ASN A 23 10.58 -4.85 -10.64
N SER A 24 11.56 -4.09 -10.14
CA SER A 24 11.35 -3.37 -8.89
C SER A 24 10.29 -2.30 -9.16
N LYS A 25 9.02 -2.60 -8.85
CA LYS A 25 8.05 -1.55 -8.48
C LYS A 25 8.18 -1.26 -6.99
N ASP A 26 9.38 -0.85 -6.61
CA ASP A 26 9.58 -0.08 -5.40
C ASP A 26 9.15 1.35 -5.75
N GLY A 27 7.83 1.54 -5.77
CA GLY A 27 7.21 2.86 -5.78
C GLY A 27 7.38 3.56 -4.42
N SER A 28 8.58 3.51 -3.84
CA SER A 28 8.99 4.36 -2.74
C SER A 28 9.42 5.70 -3.32
N LYS A 29 8.45 6.58 -3.56
CA LYS A 29 8.69 8.02 -3.46
C LYS A 29 7.84 8.56 -2.31
N SER A 30 8.20 8.17 -1.10
CA SER A 30 8.00 9.04 0.04
C SER A 30 9.31 9.81 0.21
N PRO A 31 9.33 11.13 -0.06
CA PRO A 31 10.47 11.94 0.34
C PRO A 31 10.51 11.94 1.87
N ALA A 32 11.60 11.40 2.42
CA ALA A 32 12.18 11.76 3.71
C ALA A 32 11.21 12.18 4.83
N PHE A 33 10.63 11.20 5.53
CA PHE A 33 10.33 11.33 6.96
C PHE A 33 10.97 10.15 7.70
N GLU A 34 12.27 10.00 7.52
CA GLU A 34 13.06 9.03 8.29
C GLU A 34 14.28 9.74 8.85
N LYS A 35 14.06 10.43 9.98
CA LYS A 35 15.01 10.59 11.08
C LYS A 35 14.39 11.47 12.17
N ALA A 36 13.85 10.81 13.18
CA ALA A 36 14.12 11.11 14.58
C ALA A 36 13.25 10.16 15.42
N ALA A 37 13.88 9.09 15.90
CA ALA A 37 13.35 8.30 17.00
C ALA A 37 13.12 9.23 18.21
N LYS A 38 11.85 9.58 18.46
CA LYS A 38 11.38 9.93 19.79
C LYS A 38 9.89 9.66 19.83
N GLU A 39 9.52 8.76 20.74
CA GLU A 39 8.16 8.41 21.10
C GLU A 39 7.25 9.63 21.07
N VAL A 40 6.23 9.60 20.20
CA VAL A 40 5.02 10.39 20.40
C VAL A 40 3.93 9.40 20.70
N GLN A 41 3.88 9.01 21.97
CA GLN A 41 2.74 8.39 22.59
C GLN A 41 1.51 9.23 22.23
N GLY A 42 0.65 8.73 21.33
CA GLY A 42 -0.61 9.39 20.93
C GLY A 42 -0.83 9.74 19.45
N LYS A 43 0.05 9.38 18.50
CA LYS A 43 -0.18 9.66 17.05
C LYS A 43 -0.89 8.50 16.31
N SER A 44 -2.15 8.31 16.69
CA SER A 44 -3.30 7.76 15.94
C SER A 44 -3.11 6.54 15.01
N VAL A 45 -3.57 5.38 15.50
CA VAL A 45 -3.69 4.08 14.81
C VAL A 45 -4.49 4.10 13.49
N ILE A 46 -5.23 5.18 13.19
CA ILE A 46 -6.17 5.24 12.06
C ILE A 46 -5.59 5.76 10.73
N VAL A 47 -4.39 6.33 10.74
CA VAL A 47 -3.72 6.76 9.49
C VAL A 47 -3.06 5.54 8.85
N ARG A 48 -3.63 5.06 7.74
CA ARG A 48 -3.15 3.85 7.07
C ARG A 48 -1.92 4.17 6.22
N LYS A 49 -1.11 3.19 5.86
CA LYS A 49 0.01 3.37 4.92
C LYS A 49 0.12 2.11 4.09
N GLY A 50 0.41 2.26 2.79
CA GLY A 50 0.51 1.13 1.88
C GLY A 50 -0.86 0.61 1.44
N VAL A 51 -1.04 -0.71 1.48
CA VAL A 51 -2.31 -1.35 1.10
C VAL A 51 -3.27 -1.30 2.27
N ILE A 52 -4.41 -0.63 2.08
CA ILE A 52 -5.45 -0.46 3.09
C ILE A 52 -6.32 -1.72 3.11
N ASP A 53 -6.27 -2.47 4.21
CA ASP A 53 -7.09 -3.65 4.42
C ASP A 53 -8.44 -3.24 5.02
N LEU A 54 -9.48 -3.12 4.20
CA LEU A 54 -10.79 -2.61 4.62
C LEU A 54 -11.52 -3.59 5.55
N VAL A 55 -11.38 -4.90 5.29
CA VAL A 55 -11.99 -5.96 6.10
C VAL A 55 -11.44 -5.94 7.52
N SER A 56 -10.14 -5.67 7.67
CA SER A 56 -9.52 -5.54 9.00
C SER A 56 -9.90 -4.25 9.72
N ILE A 57 -10.49 -3.27 9.03
CA ILE A 57 -10.98 -2.04 9.66
C ILE A 57 -12.33 -2.25 10.29
N ASP A 58 -13.26 -2.89 9.56
CA ASP A 58 -14.60 -3.18 10.04
C ASP A 58 -14.56 -4.31 11.09
N LYS A 59 -14.23 -3.96 12.33
CA LYS A 59 -14.07 -4.95 13.41
C LYS A 59 -15.42 -5.49 13.89
N ASN A 60 -16.46 -4.68 13.74
CA ASN A 60 -17.80 -4.98 14.22
C ASN A 60 -18.68 -5.65 13.15
N ASN A 61 -18.20 -5.77 11.91
CA ASN A 61 -18.84 -6.41 10.76
C ASN A 61 -20.21 -5.79 10.42
N ASN A 62 -20.31 -4.46 10.45
CA ASN A 62 -21.53 -3.73 10.11
C ASN A 62 -21.50 -3.11 8.70
N ASP A 63 -20.47 -3.41 7.91
CA ASP A 63 -20.22 -2.85 6.58
C ASP A 63 -20.06 -1.32 6.56
N LYS A 64 -19.70 -0.71 7.69
CA LYS A 64 -19.51 0.75 7.84
C LYS A 64 -18.15 1.08 8.41
N VAL A 65 -17.57 2.16 7.90
CA VAL A 65 -16.30 2.71 8.37
C VAL A 65 -16.37 4.24 8.37
N TYR A 66 -15.51 4.84 9.17
CA TYR A 66 -15.38 6.28 9.30
C TYR A 66 -14.16 6.76 8.53
N GLU A 67 -14.37 7.61 7.53
CA GLU A 67 -13.34 8.11 6.62
C GLU A 67 -13.27 9.64 6.68
N CYS A 68 -12.06 10.20 6.59
CA CYS A 68 -11.87 11.65 6.52
C CYS A 68 -12.16 12.17 5.10
N PRO A 69 -13.07 13.15 4.91
CA PRO A 69 -13.41 13.67 3.58
C PRO A 69 -12.28 14.49 2.91
N MET A 70 -11.20 14.80 3.63
CA MET A 70 -10.02 15.49 3.09
C MET A 70 -8.80 14.57 2.97
N ASP A 71 -8.71 13.56 3.83
CA ASP A 71 -7.56 12.68 3.95
C ASP A 71 -8.01 11.21 3.80
N TRP A 72 -8.15 10.74 2.56
CA TRP A 72 -8.70 9.40 2.23
C TRP A 72 -7.90 8.21 2.79
N ASN A 73 -6.72 8.47 3.35
CA ASN A 73 -5.89 7.47 4.01
C ASN A 73 -6.18 7.35 5.52
N VAL A 74 -7.14 8.13 6.02
CA VAL A 74 -7.56 8.13 7.43
C VAL A 74 -8.90 7.42 7.53
N ILE A 75 -8.87 6.15 7.93
CA ILE A 75 -10.04 5.28 8.01
C ILE A 75 -10.04 4.54 9.36
N SER A 76 -11.19 4.56 10.03
CA SER A 76 -11.43 4.02 11.37
C SER A 76 -12.71 3.17 11.42
N ASP A 77 -12.77 2.20 12.32
CA ASP A 77 -14.01 1.48 12.68
C ASP A 77 -14.94 2.36 13.53
N ASP A 78 -14.32 3.26 14.30
CA ASP A 78 -14.98 4.08 15.30
C ASP A 78 -15.13 5.54 14.83
N PRO A 79 -16.18 6.25 15.28
CA PRO A 79 -16.31 7.68 15.07
C PRO A 79 -15.19 8.44 15.80
N GLY A 80 -14.77 9.57 15.23
CA GLY A 80 -13.73 10.38 15.84
C GLY A 80 -13.34 11.58 14.98
N ASN A 81 -12.16 12.12 15.27
CA ASN A 81 -11.59 13.25 14.55
C ASN A 81 -10.35 12.82 13.77
N CYS A 82 -10.17 13.39 12.58
CA CYS A 82 -8.96 13.20 11.79
C CYS A 82 -7.76 13.84 12.51
N PRO A 83 -6.67 13.08 12.75
CA PRO A 83 -5.45 13.59 13.40
C PRO A 83 -4.62 14.51 12.49
N LEU A 84 -4.96 14.60 11.20
CA LEU A 84 -4.25 15.44 10.21
C LEU A 84 -4.91 16.82 10.07
N CYS A 85 -6.23 16.87 9.91
CA CYS A 85 -6.98 18.12 9.69
C CYS A 85 -7.93 18.50 10.83
N GLY A 86 -8.09 17.67 11.86
CA GLY A 86 -8.94 17.94 13.03
C GLY A 86 -10.45 17.75 12.81
N MET A 87 -10.89 17.59 11.57
CA MET A 87 -12.31 17.44 11.24
C MET A 87 -12.89 16.10 11.69
N LYS A 88 -14.20 16.06 11.93
CA LYS A 88 -14.91 14.82 12.26
C LYS A 88 -14.88 13.85 11.08
N LEU A 89 -14.58 12.59 11.33
CA LEU A 89 -14.71 11.53 10.34
C LEU A 89 -16.18 11.34 9.98
N LYS A 90 -16.44 11.04 8.71
CA LYS A 90 -17.79 10.80 8.21
C LYS A 90 -18.00 9.30 8.01
N GLU A 91 -19.20 8.83 8.32
CA GLU A 91 -19.59 7.43 8.11
C GLU A 91 -19.78 7.17 6.61
N TYR A 92 -19.19 6.09 6.14
CA TYR A 92 -19.35 5.52 4.80
C TYR A 92 -19.59 4.03 4.92
N SER A 93 -20.18 3.42 3.89
CA SER A 93 -20.11 1.97 3.76
C SER A 93 -18.71 1.54 3.33
N VAL A 94 -18.32 0.31 3.67
CA VAL A 94 -17.05 -0.29 3.18
C VAL A 94 -16.94 -0.19 1.66
N ALA A 95 -18.05 -0.41 0.94
CA ALA A 95 -18.12 -0.25 -0.50
C ALA A 95 -17.93 1.22 -0.95
N GLY A 96 -18.48 2.19 -0.21
CA GLY A 96 -18.31 3.61 -0.48
C GLY A 96 -16.86 4.07 -0.29
N THR A 97 -16.23 3.64 0.81
CA THR A 97 -14.80 3.90 1.05
C THR A 97 -13.93 3.22 -0.01
N LYS A 98 -14.24 1.98 -0.41
CA LYS A 98 -13.56 1.33 -1.54
C LYS A 98 -13.59 2.18 -2.82
N ALA A 99 -14.75 2.72 -3.17
CA ALA A 99 -14.90 3.61 -4.32
C ALA A 99 -14.09 4.91 -4.16
N ASN A 100 -14.04 5.49 -2.96
CA ASN A 100 -13.21 6.66 -2.67
C ASN A 100 -11.72 6.33 -2.84
N LEU A 101 -11.25 5.22 -2.28
CA LEU A 101 -9.85 4.79 -2.39
C LEU A 101 -9.44 4.59 -3.85
N GLU A 102 -10.27 3.92 -4.65
CA GLU A 102 -10.02 3.75 -6.09
C GLU A 102 -9.97 5.09 -6.83
N LYS A 103 -10.94 5.97 -6.56
CA LYS A 103 -11.04 7.30 -7.17
C LYS A 103 -9.82 8.17 -6.89
N TYR A 104 -9.26 8.09 -5.69
CA TYR A 104 -8.12 8.90 -5.26
C TYR A 104 -6.77 8.18 -5.32
N GLY A 105 -6.72 6.98 -5.93
CA GLY A 105 -5.47 6.27 -6.24
C GLY A 105 -4.81 5.56 -5.06
N PHE A 106 -5.58 5.21 -4.03
CA PHE A 106 -5.12 4.42 -2.90
C PHE A 106 -5.26 2.93 -3.17
N LYS A 107 -4.26 2.15 -2.78
CA LYS A 107 -4.31 0.69 -2.86
C LYS A 107 -5.07 0.14 -1.67
N TYR A 108 -5.93 -0.84 -1.90
CA TYR A 108 -6.70 -1.51 -0.85
C TYR A 108 -6.83 -3.00 -1.12
N LYS A 109 -7.20 -3.75 -0.08
CA LYS A 109 -7.60 -5.15 -0.15
C LYS A 109 -8.82 -5.41 0.73
#